data_AF-A0A1Y3ASG7-F1
#
_entry.id   AF-A0A1Y3ASG7-F1
#
_cell.length_a   1.000
_cell.length_b   1.000
_cell.length_c   1.000
_cell.angle_alpha   90.00
_cell.angle_beta   90.00
_cell.angle_gamma   90.00
#
_symmetry.space_group_name_H-M   'P 1'
#
loop_
_entity.id
_entity.type
_entity.pdbx_description
1 polymer ?
#
loop_
_entity_poly.entity_id
_entity_poly.type
_entity_poly.pdbx_seq_one_letter_code
_entity_poly.pdbx_strand_id
1 'polypeptide(L)'
;MNHINIEQYSNENINESFRSSNHEQCVTLRNGVTMPLIGLGTSHNGGYSHSCVVYALKQCGYRLIDTAKRYGTEEFISYAIKVC
;
A
#
# COMPACT_ATOMS: atom_id res chain seq x y z
N MET A 1 -2.40 -11.28 -51.47
CA MET A 1 -2.66 -11.52 -50.04
C MET A 1 -1.71 -10.65 -49.23
N ASN A 2 -2.19 -9.57 -48.61
CA ASN A 2 -1.41 -8.82 -47.65
C ASN A 2 -1.85 -9.25 -46.25
N HIS A 3 -0.97 -9.97 -45.54
CA HIS A 3 -1.16 -10.27 -44.13
C HIS A 3 -1.04 -8.97 -43.34
N ILE A 4 -2.14 -8.51 -42.75
CA ILE A 4 -2.09 -7.45 -41.74
C ILE A 4 -1.62 -8.12 -40.46
N ASN A 5 -0.43 -7.74 -39.99
CA ASN A 5 0.14 -8.23 -38.74
C ASN A 5 -0.53 -7.49 -37.57
N ILE A 6 -1.33 -8.20 -36.77
CA ILE A 6 -2.17 -7.62 -35.69
C ILE A 6 -1.34 -7.38 -34.41
N GLU A 7 -0.06 -7.75 -34.38
CA GLU A 7 0.77 -7.68 -33.17
C GLU A 7 1.32 -6.28 -32.81
N GLN A 8 0.95 -5.21 -33.53
CA GLN A 8 1.45 -3.86 -33.21
C GLN A 8 0.45 -2.95 -32.47
N TYR A 9 -0.73 -3.45 -32.08
CA TYR A 9 -1.76 -2.64 -31.42
C TYR A 9 -2.14 -3.17 -30.03
N SER A 10 -1.26 -2.95 -29.06
CA SER A 10 -1.49 -2.93 -27.59
C SER A 10 -0.15 -3.31 -26.95
N ASN A 11 0.53 -2.45 -26.19
CA ASN A 11 0.28 -2.31 -24.75
C ASN A 11 1.21 -1.23 -24.13
N GLU A 12 1.65 -0.22 -24.90
CA GLU A 12 2.59 0.78 -24.34
C GLU A 12 1.87 1.99 -23.71
N ASN A 13 0.76 2.45 -24.28
CA ASN A 13 0.10 3.69 -23.84
C ASN A 13 -0.85 3.56 -22.63
N ILE A 14 -1.25 2.34 -22.25
CA ILE A 14 -2.19 2.13 -21.13
C ILE A 14 -1.46 2.24 -19.78
N ASN A 15 -0.19 1.85 -19.76
CA ASN A 15 0.62 1.77 -18.54
C ASN A 15 1.06 3.14 -17.99
N GLU A 16 1.17 4.14 -18.87
CA GLU A 16 1.69 5.47 -18.48
C GLU A 16 0.60 6.34 -17.82
N SER A 17 -0.65 6.22 -18.28
CA SER A 17 -1.80 6.90 -17.67
C SER A 17 -2.13 6.36 -16.27
N PHE A 18 -1.94 5.06 -16.03
CA PHE A 18 -2.15 4.43 -14.72
C PHE A 18 -1.02 4.76 -13.73
N ARG A 19 0.20 5.01 -14.22
CA ARG A 19 1.34 5.40 -13.37
C ARG A 19 1.28 6.84 -12.89
N SER A 20 0.61 7.73 -13.64
CA SER A 20 0.50 9.16 -13.29
C SER A 20 -0.50 9.47 -12.17
N SER A 21 -1.34 8.52 -11.76
CA SER A 21 -2.32 8.70 -10.68
C SER A 21 -1.90 8.05 -9.35
N ASN A 22 -0.61 7.80 -9.14
CA ASN A 22 -0.06 7.40 -7.84
C ASN A 22 0.07 8.61 -6.89
N HIS A 23 -0.97 9.43 -6.80
CA HIS A 23 -1.05 10.39 -5.72
C HIS A 23 -1.37 9.58 -4.47
N GLU A 24 -0.48 9.56 -3.47
CA GLU A 24 -0.77 8.97 -2.17
C GLU A 24 -2.08 9.59 -1.67
N GLN A 25 -3.16 8.82 -1.78
CA GLN A 25 -4.50 9.27 -1.43
C GLN A 25 -4.50 9.58 0.06
N CYS A 26 -4.45 10.87 0.40
CA CYS A 26 -4.34 11.35 1.77
C CYS A 26 -5.42 12.39 2.06
N VAL A 27 -5.71 12.56 3.34
CA VAL A 27 -6.55 13.62 3.87
C VAL A 27 -5.72 14.49 4.82
N THR A 28 -5.93 15.80 4.77
CA THR A 28 -5.33 16.73 5.75
C THR A 28 -6.25 16.84 6.96
N LEU A 29 -5.74 16.49 8.13
CA LEU A 29 -6.44 16.63 9.40
C LEU A 29 -6.56 18.11 9.80
N ARG A 30 -7.43 18.42 10.76
CA ARG A 30 -7.66 19.81 11.22
C ARG A 30 -6.38 20.52 11.69
N ASN A 31 -5.38 19.77 12.16
CA ASN A 31 -4.10 20.29 12.62
C ASN A 31 -3.04 20.43 11.50
N GLY A 32 -3.43 20.25 10.23
CA GLY A 32 -2.53 20.38 9.08
C GLY A 32 -1.69 19.13 8.78
N VAL A 33 -1.77 18.07 9.59
CA VAL A 33 -1.06 16.80 9.32
C VAL A 33 -1.77 16.05 8.21
N THR A 34 -1.00 15.57 7.22
CA THR A 34 -1.49 14.71 6.15
C THR A 34 -1.48 13.25 6.59
N MET A 35 -2.62 12.55 6.44
CA MET A 35 -2.78 11.15 6.81
C MET A 35 -3.21 10.34 5.58
N PRO A 36 -2.59 9.17 5.31
CA PRO A 36 -3.06 8.26 4.26
C PRO A 36 -4.52 7.85 4.48
N LEU A 37 -5.29 7.76 3.40
CA LEU A 37 -6.69 7.33 3.43
C LEU A 37 -6.83 5.82 3.69
N ILE A 38 -5.84 5.03 3.25
CA ILE A 38 -5.81 3.58 3.43
C ILE A 38 -4.75 3.21 4.46
N GLY A 39 -5.16 2.46 5.48
CA GLY A 39 -4.30 1.96 6.55
C GLY A 39 -4.50 0.47 6.83
N LEU A 40 -3.49 -0.16 7.43
CA LEU A 40 -3.51 -1.56 7.82
C LEU A 40 -3.77 -1.69 9.33
N GLY A 41 -4.90 -2.28 9.70
CA GLY A 41 -5.26 -2.51 11.11
C GLY A 41 -4.69 -3.83 11.65
N THR A 42 -4.28 -3.85 12.93
CA THR A 42 -3.60 -4.99 13.56
C THR A 42 -4.37 -5.59 14.75
N SER A 43 -5.70 -5.68 14.66
CA SER A 43 -6.53 -6.14 15.79
C SER A 43 -6.30 -7.61 16.20
N HIS A 44 -6.71 -7.95 17.43
CA HIS A 44 -6.56 -9.28 18.03
C HIS A 44 -7.29 -10.42 17.29
N ASN A 45 -8.45 -10.14 16.68
CA ASN A 45 -9.22 -11.15 15.94
C ASN A 45 -8.81 -11.13 14.47
N GLY A 46 -7.81 -11.93 14.13
CA GLY A 46 -7.33 -12.18 12.77
C GLY A 46 -6.28 -11.21 12.21
N GLY A 47 -5.80 -10.22 12.99
CA GLY A 47 -5.24 -8.99 12.42
C GLY A 47 -3.71 -8.82 12.40
N TYR A 48 -2.90 -9.61 13.10
CA TYR A 48 -1.43 -9.48 12.99
C TYR A 48 -0.78 -10.69 12.33
N SER A 49 -0.09 -10.43 11.21
CA SER A 49 0.86 -11.33 10.58
C SER A 49 2.10 -10.52 10.20
N HIS A 50 3.25 -10.89 10.76
CA HIS A 50 4.49 -10.15 10.57
C HIS A 50 4.87 -10.03 9.08
N SER A 51 4.78 -11.13 8.34
CA SER A 51 5.09 -11.16 6.91
C SER A 51 4.14 -10.28 6.10
N CYS A 52 2.84 -10.26 6.45
CA CYS A 52 1.86 -9.41 5.78
C CYS A 52 2.15 -7.92 6.01
N VAL A 53 2.50 -7.52 7.24
CA VAL A 53 2.85 -6.13 7.56
C VAL A 53 4.11 -5.70 6.80
N VAL A 54 5.16 -6.52 6.82
CA VAL A 54 6.41 -6.23 6.07
C VAL A 54 6.15 -6.13 4.57
N TYR A 55 5.35 -7.05 4.01
CA TYR A 55 4.99 -7.02 2.59
C TYR A 55 4.18 -5.76 2.24
N ALA A 56 3.20 -5.40 3.06
CA ALA A 56 2.39 -4.20 2.85
C ALA A 56 3.24 -2.91 2.84
N LEU A 57 4.20 -2.80 3.78
CA LEU A 57 5.08 -1.64 3.89
C LEU A 57 6.09 -1.55 2.73
N LYS A 58 6.72 -2.67 2.35
CA LYS A 58 7.78 -2.70 1.33
C LYS A 58 7.26 -2.74 -0.11
N GLN A 59 6.22 -3.52 -0.37
CA GLN A 59 5.81 -3.88 -1.73
C GLN A 59 4.50 -3.19 -2.13
N CYS A 60 3.56 -3.02 -1.19
CA CYS A 60 2.25 -2.44 -1.48
C CYS A 60 2.16 -0.93 -1.27
N GLY A 61 3.20 -0.29 -0.73
CA GLY A 61 3.22 1.16 -0.52
C GLY A 61 2.38 1.66 0.66
N TYR A 62 2.02 0.80 1.62
CA TYR A 62 1.28 1.25 2.82
C TYR A 62 2.16 2.17 3.67
N ARG A 63 1.55 3.24 4.20
CA ARG A 63 2.21 4.23 5.08
C ARG A 63 1.45 4.52 6.37
N LEU A 64 0.29 3.89 6.58
CA LEU A 64 -0.51 4.00 7.79
C LEU A 64 -0.73 2.62 8.40
N ILE A 65 -0.29 2.45 9.66
CA ILE A 65 -0.53 1.25 10.48
C ILE A 65 -1.41 1.67 11.66
N ASP A 66 -2.55 1.01 11.83
CA ASP A 66 -3.47 1.20 12.95
C ASP A 66 -3.28 0.09 13.99
N THR A 67 -3.03 0.48 15.23
CA THR A 67 -2.79 -0.43 16.35
C THR A 67 -3.34 0.16 17.66
N ALA A 68 -3.41 -0.66 18.70
CA ALA A 68 -3.75 -0.23 20.05
C ALA A 68 -3.07 -1.14 21.08
N LYS A 69 -2.74 -0.60 22.26
CA LYS A 69 -2.21 -1.35 23.41
C LYS A 69 -3.01 -2.61 23.73
N ARG A 70 -4.34 -2.57 23.60
CA ARG A 70 -5.23 -3.72 23.83
C ARG A 70 -4.95 -4.91 22.90
N TYR A 71 -4.42 -4.66 21.70
CA TYR A 71 -4.12 -5.71 20.72
C TYR A 71 -2.81 -6.43 21.02
N GLY A 72 -1.90 -5.81 21.78
CA GLY A 72 -0.60 -6.39 22.12
C GLY A 72 0.36 -6.54 20.94
N THR A 73 0.15 -5.80 19.85
CA THR A 73 0.90 -5.93 18.58
C THR A 73 2.01 -4.90 18.39
N GLU A 74 2.12 -3.91 19.28
CA GLU A 74 3.03 -2.77 19.15
C GLU A 74 4.51 -3.18 19.03
N GLU A 75 4.94 -4.16 19.85
CA GLU A 75 6.31 -4.68 19.79
C GLU A 75 6.60 -5.38 18.45
N PHE A 76 5.68 -6.21 17.96
CA PHE A 76 5.85 -6.91 16.70
C PHE A 76 5.86 -5.95 15.50
N ILE A 77 5.07 -4.87 15.56
CA ILE A 77 5.09 -3.79 14.57
C ILE A 77 6.46 -3.10 14.57
N SER A 78 7.07 -2.86 15.75
CA SER A 78 8.42 -2.30 15.83
C SER A 78 9.44 -3.13 15.08
N TYR A 79 9.39 -4.46 15.20
CA TYR A 79 10.27 -5.36 14.44
C TYR A 79 10.02 -5.26 12.94
N ALA A 80 8.76 -5.19 12.51
CA ALA A 80 8.41 -5.07 11.09
C ALA A 80 8.94 -3.76 10.49
N ILE A 81 8.81 -2.64 11.20
CA ILE A 81 9.30 -1.33 10.75
C ILE A 81 10.84 -1.31 10.64
N LYS A 82 11.56 -1.92 11.59
CA LYS A 82 13.04 -1.94 11.58
C LYS A 82 13.65 -2.67 10.38
N VAL A 83 12.92 -3.60 9.79
CA VAL A 83 13.39 -4.35 8.61
C VAL A 83 12.90 -3.76 7.29
N CYS A 84 12.05 -2.72 7.33
CA CYS A 84 11.56 -1.99 6.16
C CYS A 84 12.56 -0.93 5.71
#